data_AF-A0A2T7P8B7-F1
#
_entry.id   AF-A0A2T7P8B7-F1
#
_cell.length_a   1.000
_cell.length_b   1.000
_cell.length_c   1.000
_cell.angle_alpha   90.00
_cell.angle_beta   90.00
_cell.angle_gamma   90.00
#
_symmetry.space_group_name_H-M   'P 1'
#
loop_
_entity.id
_entity.type
_entity.pdbx_description
1 polymer ?
#
loop_
_entity_poly.entity_id
_entity_poly.type
_entity_poly.pdbx_seq_one_letter_code
_entity_poly.pdbx_strand_id
1 'polypeptide(L)'
;MLDEAHERTIHTDVLFGLLKQAVKKRKELKLIVTSATSWMPYQILSYFFEAVIIATNIAETSLTIDGIYYVVDPGFVKQNVYNSKTGMDQLIVTPISQAQAKQRAGRAGRTGPGKCYRLYTERAYRDEMLPTNVPEIQRTNLASTVLSLKAMGINDLLSFDFMDAPPMQTLISAMEQLHALSALDDEGLLTRLGRRDKQALADQKKAKFHQPEGDHLTLLSVYNSWKNNKFSSPWCYENFVQIRTLKRAQDVRKQMLGIMDRHKLDVVSSGKNTARVQKAICSGFFRNAAKKDPQEGYRTIVDSQVVYIHPSSALFNRQPDWVIYHELVMTTKEYMREVTAIDPKWLVEFAPKFFKFSDPTRLSKQKKQQKIEPLYNKYEEPNAWRISRAFRKFHTKVTF
;
A
#
# COMPACT_ATOMS: atom_id res chain seq x y z
N MET A 1 -3.66 -0.95 28.85
CA MET A 1 -2.48 -0.84 27.97
C MET A 1 -2.98 -0.49 26.58
N LEU A 2 -2.45 0.57 25.98
CA LEU A 2 -2.71 0.99 24.61
C LEU A 2 -1.50 0.62 23.76
N ASP A 3 -1.70 -0.21 22.75
CA ASP A 3 -0.62 -0.67 21.86
C ASP A 3 -0.66 -0.01 20.50
N GLU A 4 0.49 -0.03 19.80
CA GLU A 4 0.67 0.53 18.47
C GLU A 4 0.21 2.00 18.37
N ALA A 5 0.40 2.78 19.44
CA ALA A 5 -0.06 4.17 19.55
C ALA A 5 0.43 5.10 18.43
N HIS A 6 1.50 4.69 17.75
CA HIS A 6 2.05 5.36 16.60
C HIS A 6 1.21 5.33 15.34
N GLU A 7 0.33 4.35 15.18
CA GLU A 7 -0.53 4.27 14.00
C GLU A 7 -1.51 5.45 13.95
N ARG A 8 -1.73 6.14 15.07
CA ARG A 8 -2.63 7.32 15.19
C ARG A 8 -3.96 7.10 14.49
N THR A 9 -4.50 5.90 14.64
CA THR A 9 -5.85 5.63 14.14
C THR A 9 -6.83 6.56 14.84
N ILE A 10 -7.92 6.90 14.16
CA ILE A 10 -9.00 7.71 14.74
C ILE A 10 -9.46 7.09 16.08
N HIS A 11 -9.51 5.76 16.16
CA HIS A 11 -9.88 5.04 17.36
C HIS A 11 -8.87 5.24 18.50
N THR A 12 -7.57 5.18 18.21
CA THR A 12 -6.51 5.43 19.18
C THR A 12 -6.58 6.86 19.74
N ASP A 13 -6.82 7.85 18.88
CA ASP A 13 -6.92 9.26 19.28
C ASP A 13 -8.17 9.55 20.13
N VAL A 14 -9.31 8.98 19.73
CA VAL A 14 -10.53 9.03 20.54
C VAL A 14 -10.29 8.38 21.91
N LEU A 15 -9.61 7.23 21.93
CA LEU A 15 -9.30 6.51 23.15
C LEU A 15 -8.32 7.27 24.05
N PHE A 16 -7.35 8.00 23.48
CA PHE A 16 -6.51 8.93 24.25
C PHE A 16 -7.32 10.03 24.93
N GLY A 17 -8.27 10.65 24.22
CA GLY A 17 -9.17 11.65 24.79
C GLY A 17 -9.98 11.09 25.97
N LEU A 18 -10.56 9.90 25.80
CA LEU A 18 -11.34 9.22 26.84
C LEU A 18 -10.48 8.83 28.05
N LEU A 19 -9.32 8.22 27.82
CA LEU A 19 -8.44 7.74 28.89
C LEU A 19 -7.81 8.90 29.68
N LYS A 20 -7.52 10.04 29.04
CA LYS A 20 -7.06 11.24 29.75
C LYS A 20 -8.06 11.72 30.79
N GLN A 21 -9.36 11.63 30.49
CA GLN A 21 -10.40 11.97 31.46
C GLN A 21 -10.56 10.86 32.51
N ALA A 22 -10.48 9.59 32.10
CA ALA A 22 -10.66 8.45 32.98
C ALA A 22 -9.57 8.34 34.05
N VAL A 23 -8.29 8.51 33.69
CA VAL A 23 -7.15 8.44 34.64
C VAL A 23 -7.22 9.56 35.69
N LYS A 24 -7.73 10.75 35.32
CA LYS A 24 -7.96 11.84 36.29
C LYS A 24 -9.06 11.51 37.30
N LYS A 25 -10.08 10.73 36.90
CA LYS A 25 -11.21 10.35 37.76
C LYS A 25 -10.95 9.08 38.57
N ARG A 26 -10.08 8.20 38.08
CA ARG A 26 -9.78 6.87 38.65
C ARG A 26 -8.29 6.72 38.90
N LYS A 27 -7.85 7.05 40.12
CA LYS A 27 -6.42 7.03 40.51
C LYS A 27 -5.83 5.61 40.52
N GLU A 28 -6.67 4.59 40.62
CA GLU A 28 -6.31 3.18 40.51
C GLU A 28 -6.00 2.74 39.07
N LEU A 29 -6.48 3.50 38.07
CA LEU A 29 -6.32 3.18 36.66
C LEU A 29 -4.91 3.59 36.18
N LYS A 30 -4.03 2.59 35.98
CA LYS A 30 -2.71 2.81 35.38
C LYS A 30 -2.78 2.72 33.86
N LEU A 31 -2.28 3.77 33.19
CA LEU A 31 -2.19 3.79 31.73
C LEU A 31 -0.77 3.46 31.27
N ILE A 32 -0.67 2.43 30.44
CA ILE A 32 0.57 2.05 29.74
C ILE A 32 0.32 2.30 28.27
N VAL A 33 1.19 3.07 27.61
CA VAL A 33 1.10 3.36 26.18
C VAL A 33 2.37 2.84 25.51
N THR A 34 2.19 1.99 24.50
CA THR A 34 3.27 1.34 23.77
C THR A 34 3.22 1.81 22.33
N SER A 35 4.40 2.11 21.77
CA SER A 35 4.52 2.78 20.48
C SER A 35 5.81 2.34 19.79
N ALA A 36 5.73 2.09 18.49
CA ALA A 36 6.83 1.64 17.67
C ALA A 36 7.39 2.75 16.77
N THR A 37 6.84 3.98 16.72
CA THR A 37 7.47 5.05 15.91
C THR A 37 8.27 6.04 16.73
N SER A 38 9.17 6.69 16.00
CA SER A 38 10.01 7.76 16.46
C SER A 38 9.19 8.91 17.07
N TRP A 39 8.40 9.67 16.34
CA TRP A 39 7.93 10.99 16.82
C TRP A 39 6.83 11.03 17.90
N MET A 40 6.22 9.90 18.23
CA MET A 40 5.02 9.82 19.07
C MET A 40 5.22 10.01 20.58
N PRO A 41 6.32 9.53 21.20
CA PRO A 41 6.41 9.53 22.65
C PRO A 41 6.46 10.93 23.26
N TYR A 42 6.97 11.94 22.55
CA TYR A 42 6.95 13.34 23.02
C TYR A 42 5.53 13.93 23.09
N GLN A 43 4.68 13.65 22.09
CA GLN A 43 3.28 14.08 22.09
C GLN A 43 2.47 13.35 23.16
N ILE A 44 2.76 12.07 23.40
CA ILE A 44 2.09 11.27 24.42
C ILE A 44 2.52 11.70 25.83
N LEU A 45 3.82 11.93 26.08
CA LEU A 45 4.36 12.41 27.36
C LEU A 45 3.86 13.82 27.70
N SER A 46 3.81 14.74 26.72
CA SER A 46 3.23 16.07 26.94
C SER A 46 1.72 16.01 27.18
N TYR A 47 1.02 15.03 26.61
CA TYR A 47 -0.42 14.85 26.79
C TYR A 47 -0.79 14.13 28.10
N PHE A 48 0.07 13.22 28.57
CA PHE A 48 -0.04 12.43 29.79
C PHE A 48 1.20 12.65 30.68
N PHE A 49 1.08 13.50 31.71
CA PHE A 49 2.17 13.97 32.60
C PHE A 49 2.99 12.87 33.33
N GLU A 50 2.55 11.60 33.34
CA GLU A 50 3.21 10.47 33.99
C GLU A 50 3.11 9.20 33.12
N ALA A 51 3.63 9.23 31.89
CA ALA A 51 3.58 8.07 30.99
C ALA A 51 4.88 7.27 31.00
N VAL A 52 4.76 5.95 31.16
CA VAL A 52 5.83 4.98 30.89
C VAL A 52 5.71 4.55 29.43
N ILE A 53 6.79 4.71 28.67
CA ILE A 53 6.87 4.31 27.27
C ILE A 53 7.45 2.90 27.21
N ILE A 54 6.72 1.97 26.59
CA ILE A 54 7.27 0.67 26.20
C ILE A 54 7.49 0.71 24.69
N ALA A 55 8.74 0.55 24.29
CA ALA A 55 9.16 0.64 22.90
C ALA A 55 10.01 -0.57 22.50
N THR A 56 10.00 -0.88 21.22
CA THR A 56 10.91 -1.85 20.60
C THR A 56 12.28 -1.22 20.37
N ASN A 57 13.18 -1.91 19.67
CA ASN A 57 14.48 -1.37 19.24
C ASN A 57 14.36 -0.13 18.32
N ILE A 58 13.16 0.34 17.96
CA ILE A 58 12.98 1.59 17.23
C ILE A 58 13.38 2.81 18.09
N ALA A 59 13.23 2.72 19.41
CA ALA A 59 13.74 3.75 20.32
C ALA A 59 15.29 3.79 20.40
N GLU A 60 15.97 2.73 19.94
CA GLU A 60 17.43 2.56 20.04
C GLU A 60 18.22 3.44 19.09
N THR A 61 17.72 3.68 17.87
CA THR A 61 18.47 4.37 16.80
C THR A 61 17.67 5.55 16.26
N SER A 62 16.47 5.28 15.75
CA SER A 62 15.68 6.20 14.91
C SER A 62 14.96 7.33 15.63
N LEU A 63 15.13 7.49 16.96
CA LEU A 63 14.31 8.43 17.75
C LEU A 63 15.02 9.19 18.89
N THR A 64 14.99 10.51 18.87
CA THR A 64 15.17 11.41 20.02
C THR A 64 13.85 11.73 20.73
N ILE A 65 13.63 11.16 21.93
CA ILE A 65 12.55 11.60 22.84
C ILE A 65 13.18 12.47 23.91
N ASP A 66 12.77 13.73 23.96
CA ASP A 66 13.19 14.64 25.03
C ASP A 66 12.42 14.34 26.32
N GLY A 67 13.10 14.45 27.47
CA GLY A 67 12.52 14.19 28.79
C GLY A 67 12.68 12.76 29.31
N ILE A 68 13.45 11.91 28.62
CA ILE A 68 13.81 10.58 29.16
C ILE A 68 15.00 10.71 30.12
N TYR A 69 14.74 10.44 31.40
CA TYR A 69 15.77 10.35 32.45
C TYR A 69 16.06 8.90 32.88
N TYR A 70 15.14 7.98 32.62
CA TYR A 70 15.24 6.59 33.07
C TYR A 70 15.00 5.63 31.91
N VAL A 71 15.92 4.67 31.73
CA VAL A 71 15.80 3.58 30.76
C VAL A 71 15.86 2.26 31.52
N VAL A 72 14.97 1.33 31.18
CA VAL A 72 15.01 -0.06 31.66
C VAL A 72 15.29 -0.94 30.44
N ASP A 73 16.43 -1.63 30.44
CA ASP A 73 16.89 -2.45 29.31
C ASP A 73 16.90 -3.94 29.69
N PRO A 74 15.97 -4.74 29.13
CA PRO A 74 15.96 -6.18 29.36
C PRO A 74 17.05 -6.93 28.58
N GLY A 75 17.74 -6.28 27.63
CA GLY A 75 18.86 -6.91 26.91
C GLY A 75 18.46 -7.80 25.72
N PHE A 76 17.21 -7.73 25.26
CA PHE A 76 16.71 -8.54 24.14
C PHE A 76 16.21 -7.70 22.97
N VAL A 77 16.24 -8.30 21.79
CA VAL A 77 15.63 -7.80 20.55
C VAL A 77 15.02 -8.97 19.79
N LYS A 78 13.93 -8.71 19.06
CA LYS A 78 13.37 -9.67 18.12
C LYS A 78 13.93 -9.37 16.74
N GLN A 79 14.67 -10.31 16.17
CA GLN A 79 15.31 -10.14 14.87
C GLN A 79 14.93 -11.27 13.91
N ASN A 80 14.81 -10.94 12.63
CA ASN A 80 14.59 -11.94 11.60
C ASN A 80 15.92 -12.64 11.30
N VAL A 81 15.90 -13.97 11.33
CA VAL A 81 17.06 -14.80 11.03
C VAL A 81 16.66 -15.83 9.98
N TYR A 82 17.38 -15.83 8.87
CA TYR A 82 17.21 -16.78 7.79
C TYR A 82 17.98 -18.07 8.08
N ASN A 83 17.28 -19.20 8.00
CA ASN A 83 17.91 -20.52 8.07
C ASN A 83 18.09 -21.08 6.66
N SER A 84 19.34 -21.12 6.19
CA SER A 84 19.68 -21.59 4.84
C SER A 84 19.39 -23.07 4.60
N LYS A 85 19.31 -23.90 5.65
CA LYS A 85 18.99 -25.33 5.53
C LYS A 85 17.49 -25.58 5.35
N THR A 86 16.65 -24.77 6.01
CA THR A 86 15.19 -24.93 5.95
C THR A 86 14.54 -23.98 4.93
N GLY A 87 15.29 -23.02 4.38
CA GLY A 87 14.80 -22.04 3.41
C GLY A 87 13.75 -21.08 3.96
N MET A 88 13.72 -20.87 5.27
CA MET A 88 12.67 -20.10 5.96
C MET A 88 13.26 -18.99 6.82
N ASP A 89 12.62 -17.83 6.76
CA ASP A 89 12.82 -16.71 7.68
C ASP A 89 12.12 -17.01 9.00
N GLN A 90 12.85 -16.88 10.11
CA GLN A 90 12.30 -17.05 11.45
C GLN A 90 12.56 -15.81 12.29
N LEU A 91 11.49 -15.30 12.90
CA LEU A 91 11.55 -14.18 13.81
C LEU A 91 11.84 -14.67 15.23
N ILE A 92 13.11 -14.61 15.66
CA ILE A 92 13.57 -15.12 16.95
C ILE A 92 13.93 -13.99 17.92
N VAL A 93 13.77 -14.25 19.22
CA VAL A 93 14.25 -13.34 20.28
C VAL A 93 15.70 -13.68 20.57
N THR A 94 16.56 -12.68 20.57
CA THR A 94 18.01 -12.83 20.76
C THR A 94 18.55 -11.77 21.70
N PRO A 95 19.65 -12.04 22.41
CA PRO A 95 20.40 -11.03 23.12
C PRO A 95 20.84 -9.89 22.19
N ILE A 96 20.88 -8.67 22.72
CA ILE A 96 21.39 -7.50 22.00
C ILE A 96 22.92 -7.46 21.99
N SER A 97 23.50 -6.69 21.08
CA SER A 97 24.94 -6.41 21.12
C SER A 97 25.29 -5.33 22.15
N GLN A 98 26.56 -5.26 22.54
CA GLN A 98 27.10 -4.21 23.40
C GLN A 98 26.88 -2.81 22.78
N ALA A 99 27.01 -2.68 21.45
CA ALA A 99 26.71 -1.43 20.75
C ALA A 99 25.25 -1.01 20.93
N GLN A 100 24.29 -1.94 20.83
CA GLN A 100 22.87 -1.67 21.06
C GLN A 100 22.60 -1.26 22.50
N ALA A 101 23.15 -1.99 23.46
CA ALA A 101 23.02 -1.69 24.88
C ALA A 101 23.60 -0.30 25.24
N LYS A 102 24.68 0.12 24.58
CA LYS A 102 25.22 1.49 24.70
C LYS A 102 24.26 2.52 24.09
N GLN A 103 23.72 2.25 22.91
CA GLN A 103 22.73 3.13 22.26
C GLN A 103 21.46 3.31 23.09
N ARG A 104 20.94 2.24 23.70
CA ARG A 104 19.81 2.26 24.62
C ARG A 104 20.10 3.07 25.87
N ALA A 105 21.24 2.83 26.52
CA ALA A 105 21.65 3.58 27.70
C ALA A 105 21.84 5.08 27.41
N GLY A 106 22.38 5.41 26.23
CA GLY A 106 22.56 6.80 25.78
C GLY A 106 21.27 7.59 25.65
N ARG A 107 20.10 6.93 25.56
CA ARG A 107 18.80 7.63 25.48
C ARG A 107 18.45 8.35 26.79
N ALA A 108 18.88 7.83 27.94
CA ALA A 108 18.66 8.47 29.25
C ALA A 108 19.52 9.73 29.46
N GLY A 109 20.60 9.90 28.70
CA GLY A 109 21.58 10.97 28.90
C GLY A 109 21.42 12.19 27.99
N ARG A 110 20.31 12.30 27.25
CA ARG A 110 20.16 13.33 26.20
C ARG A 110 19.74 14.72 26.71
N THR A 111 18.95 14.77 27.77
CA THR A 111 18.41 16.03 28.31
C THR A 111 19.06 16.45 29.63
N GLY A 112 19.79 15.54 30.28
CA GLY A 112 20.49 15.77 31.53
C GLY A 112 21.00 14.45 32.10
N PRO A 113 21.53 14.45 33.33
CA PRO A 113 21.96 13.24 34.01
C PRO A 113 20.80 12.24 34.17
N GLY A 114 20.89 11.10 33.49
CA GLY A 114 19.90 10.02 33.57
C GLY A 114 20.48 8.72 34.12
N LYS A 115 19.61 7.72 34.34
CA LYS A 115 19.98 6.37 34.80
C LYS A 115 19.47 5.31 33.84
N CYS A 116 20.30 4.30 33.60
CA CYS A 116 19.93 3.11 32.83
C CYS A 116 20.01 1.87 33.73
N TYR A 117 18.89 1.16 33.85
CA TYR A 117 18.75 -0.08 34.61
C TYR A 117 18.79 -1.26 33.64
N ARG A 118 19.91 -1.97 33.61
CA ARG A 118 20.09 -3.18 32.81
C ARG A 118 19.66 -4.39 33.63
N LEU A 119 18.76 -5.22 33.09
CA LEU A 119 18.23 -6.41 33.78
C LEU A 119 19.10 -7.66 33.53
N TYR A 120 20.41 -7.46 33.41
CA TYR A 120 21.41 -8.50 33.16
C TYR A 120 22.70 -8.15 33.91
N THR A 121 23.51 -9.16 34.21
CA THR A 121 24.76 -8.97 34.96
C THR A 121 25.82 -8.28 34.12
N GLU A 122 26.76 -7.60 34.78
CA GLU A 122 27.91 -7.02 34.09
C GLU A 122 28.75 -8.07 33.37
N ARG A 123 28.83 -9.28 33.93
CA ARG A 123 29.49 -10.43 33.29
C ARG A 123 28.80 -10.81 31.98
N ALA A 124 27.48 -10.96 31.96
CA ALA A 124 26.73 -11.27 30.74
C ALA A 124 26.93 -10.19 29.65
N TYR A 125 26.97 -8.91 30.05
CA TYR A 125 27.24 -7.82 29.11
C TYR A 125 28.64 -7.89 28.48
N ARG A 126 29.67 -8.28 29.24
CA ARG A 126 31.07 -8.32 28.78
C ARG A 126 31.38 -9.60 28.00
N ASP A 127 30.89 -10.74 28.49
CA ASP A 127 31.33 -12.07 28.04
C ASP A 127 30.33 -12.76 27.10
N GLU A 128 29.02 -12.49 27.25
CA GLU A 128 27.96 -13.19 26.49
C GLU A 128 27.41 -12.37 25.31
N MET A 129 27.46 -11.04 25.38
CA MET A 129 26.95 -10.15 24.32
C MET A 129 28.01 -9.82 23.27
N LEU A 130 27.64 -9.90 21.98
CA LEU A 130 28.50 -9.53 20.87
C LEU A 130 28.90 -8.04 20.92
N PRO A 131 30.13 -7.65 20.54
CA PRO A 131 30.55 -6.24 20.55
C PRO A 131 29.73 -5.33 19.63
N THR A 132 29.41 -5.81 18.43
CA THR A 132 28.67 -5.09 17.38
C THR A 132 27.53 -5.94 16.84
N ASN A 133 26.61 -5.30 16.11
CA ASN A 133 25.51 -6.02 15.48
C ASN A 133 26.03 -6.81 14.29
N VAL A 134 25.54 -8.04 14.16
CA VAL A 134 25.71 -8.80 12.92
C VAL A 134 25.04 -8.02 11.76
N PRO A 135 25.68 -7.87 10.60
CA PRO A 135 25.09 -7.21 9.43
C PRO A 135 23.84 -7.93 8.90
N GLU A 136 22.94 -7.18 8.24
CA GLU A 136 21.70 -7.74 7.69
C GLU A 136 21.96 -8.76 6.57
N ILE A 137 22.95 -8.51 5.73
CA ILE A 137 23.35 -9.40 4.62
C ILE A 137 23.73 -10.80 5.09
N GLN A 138 24.17 -10.96 6.34
CA GLN A 138 24.54 -12.25 6.92
C GLN A 138 23.35 -13.01 7.55
N ARG A 139 22.16 -12.38 7.63
CA ARG A 139 21.01 -12.92 8.38
C ARG A 139 19.71 -13.00 7.58
N THR A 140 19.68 -12.60 6.32
CA THR A 140 18.47 -12.58 5.49
C THR A 140 18.58 -13.49 4.26
N ASN A 141 17.46 -13.79 3.62
CA ASN A 141 17.44 -14.49 2.34
C ASN A 141 18.01 -13.59 1.24
N LEU A 142 19.02 -14.09 0.53
CA LEU A 142 19.75 -13.34 -0.50
C LEU A 142 19.18 -13.50 -1.92
N ALA A 143 18.14 -14.31 -2.15
CA ALA A 143 17.64 -14.61 -3.50
C ALA A 143 17.24 -13.36 -4.29
N SER A 144 16.56 -12.40 -3.67
CA SER A 144 16.23 -11.12 -4.33
C SER A 144 17.48 -10.28 -4.60
N THR A 145 18.41 -10.23 -3.66
CA THR A 145 19.64 -9.45 -3.77
C THR A 145 20.57 -10.01 -4.84
N VAL A 146 20.73 -11.34 -4.90
CA VAL A 146 21.49 -12.06 -5.92
C VAL A 146 20.89 -11.83 -7.31
N LEU A 147 19.55 -11.89 -7.43
CA LEU A 147 18.87 -11.59 -8.68
C LEU A 147 19.13 -10.15 -9.14
N SER A 148 19.08 -9.18 -8.23
CA SER A 148 19.39 -7.78 -8.51
C SER A 148 20.85 -7.56 -8.90
N LEU A 149 21.81 -8.16 -8.19
CA LEU A 149 23.24 -8.07 -8.50
C LEU A 149 23.55 -8.64 -9.89
N LYS A 150 22.99 -9.81 -10.21
CA LYS A 150 23.11 -10.41 -11.54
C LYS A 150 22.46 -9.53 -12.61
N ALA A 151 21.34 -8.86 -12.29
CA ALA A 151 20.67 -7.94 -13.23
C ALA A 151 21.50 -6.67 -13.50
N MET A 152 22.31 -6.24 -12.53
CA MET A 152 23.29 -5.17 -12.68
C MET A 152 24.55 -5.58 -13.45
N GLY A 153 24.67 -6.87 -13.83
CA GLY A 153 25.82 -7.40 -14.56
C GLY A 153 26.96 -7.92 -13.66
N ILE A 154 26.74 -7.99 -12.34
CA ILE A 154 27.70 -8.56 -11.40
C ILE A 154 27.55 -10.08 -11.42
N ASN A 155 28.40 -10.74 -12.20
CA ASN A 155 28.34 -12.18 -12.42
C ASN A 155 29.15 -12.98 -11.40
N ASP A 156 30.29 -12.46 -10.96
CA ASP A 156 31.11 -13.09 -9.93
C ASP A 156 30.71 -12.56 -8.55
N LEU A 157 29.89 -13.34 -7.85
CA LEU A 157 29.44 -13.00 -6.50
C LEU A 157 30.43 -13.46 -5.42
N LEU A 158 31.39 -14.32 -5.77
CA LEU A 158 32.38 -14.87 -4.85
C LEU A 158 33.53 -13.90 -4.63
N SER A 159 33.95 -13.21 -5.69
CA SER A 159 34.97 -12.15 -5.62
C SER A 159 34.39 -10.75 -5.39
N PHE A 160 33.07 -10.63 -5.25
CA PHE A 160 32.44 -9.34 -5.01
C PHE A 160 32.87 -8.77 -3.66
N ASP A 161 33.32 -7.51 -3.67
CA ASP A 161 33.88 -6.81 -2.52
C ASP A 161 32.77 -6.36 -1.55
N PHE A 162 32.25 -7.31 -0.78
CA PHE A 162 31.32 -7.03 0.33
C PHE A 162 32.10 -6.50 1.54
N MET A 163 31.66 -5.37 2.10
CA MET A 163 32.19 -4.86 3.38
C MET A 163 32.12 -5.92 4.50
N ASP A 164 31.00 -6.65 4.55
CA ASP A 164 30.82 -7.84 5.38
C ASP A 164 30.21 -8.94 4.51
N ALA A 165 31.01 -9.94 4.12
CA ALA A 165 30.55 -10.99 3.21
C ALA A 165 29.44 -11.87 3.83
N PRO A 166 28.40 -12.25 3.08
CA PRO A 166 27.41 -13.22 3.54
C PRO A 166 28.01 -14.62 3.69
N PRO A 167 27.41 -15.50 4.53
CA PRO A 167 27.80 -16.90 4.58
C PRO A 167 27.63 -17.58 3.21
N MET A 168 28.67 -18.30 2.78
CA MET A 168 28.71 -19.01 1.50
C MET A 168 27.49 -19.90 1.25
N GLN A 169 27.05 -20.63 2.28
CA GLN A 169 25.89 -21.51 2.19
C GLN A 169 24.60 -20.76 1.83
N THR A 170 24.43 -19.54 2.34
CA THR A 170 23.26 -18.69 2.05
C THR A 170 23.28 -18.20 0.61
N LEU A 171 24.46 -17.85 0.10
CA LEU A 171 24.65 -17.42 -1.28
C LEU A 171 24.38 -18.55 -2.28
N ILE A 172 24.93 -19.74 -2.01
CA ILE A 172 24.71 -20.95 -2.82
C ILE A 172 23.23 -21.32 -2.84
N SER A 173 22.58 -21.38 -1.68
CA SER A 173 21.14 -21.68 -1.57
C SER A 173 20.28 -20.68 -2.35
N ALA A 174 20.63 -19.39 -2.33
CA ALA A 174 19.95 -18.36 -3.11
C ALA A 174 20.14 -18.57 -4.62
N MET A 175 21.34 -18.95 -5.08
CA MET A 175 21.62 -19.25 -6.48
C MET A 175 20.90 -20.52 -6.95
N GLU A 176 20.92 -21.59 -6.17
CA GLU A 176 20.17 -22.83 -6.43
C GLU A 176 18.66 -22.55 -6.53
N GLN A 177 18.12 -21.72 -5.63
CA GLN A 177 16.71 -21.34 -5.68
C GLN A 177 16.38 -20.57 -6.96
N LEU A 178 17.24 -19.66 -7.41
CA LEU A 178 17.02 -18.90 -8.65
C LEU A 178 17.21 -19.75 -9.90
N HIS A 179 18.12 -20.72 -9.89
CA HIS A 179 18.31 -21.72 -10.95
C HIS A 179 17.09 -22.65 -11.05
N ALA A 180 16.60 -23.16 -9.93
CA ALA A 180 15.38 -23.97 -9.88
C ALA A 180 14.13 -23.22 -10.39
N LEU A 181 14.13 -21.88 -10.28
CA LEU A 181 13.09 -21.01 -10.83
C LEU A 181 13.34 -20.60 -12.29
N SER A 182 14.35 -21.19 -12.93
CA SER A 182 14.83 -20.88 -14.28
C SER A 182 15.15 -19.40 -14.49
N ALA A 183 15.40 -18.66 -13.41
CA ALA A 183 15.84 -17.27 -13.47
C ALA A 183 17.34 -17.17 -13.82
N LEU A 184 18.12 -18.16 -13.39
CA LEU A 184 19.51 -18.37 -13.79
C LEU A 184 19.62 -19.63 -14.68
N ASP A 185 20.54 -19.61 -15.64
CA ASP A 185 20.94 -20.80 -16.42
C ASP A 185 22.00 -21.61 -15.67
N ASP A 186 22.43 -22.73 -16.28
CA ASP A 186 23.43 -23.64 -15.74
C ASP A 186 24.81 -22.99 -15.54
N GLU A 187 25.08 -21.86 -16.22
CA GLU A 187 26.29 -21.05 -16.05
C GLU A 187 26.11 -19.96 -14.98
N GLY A 188 24.95 -19.91 -14.33
CA GLY A 188 24.63 -18.91 -13.31
C GLY A 188 24.41 -17.50 -13.87
N LEU A 189 24.18 -17.36 -15.17
CA LEU A 189 23.84 -16.12 -15.85
C LEU A 189 22.32 -15.94 -15.91
N LEU A 190 21.88 -14.69 -16.05
CA LEU A 190 20.46 -14.41 -16.14
C LEU A 190 19.88 -14.88 -17.48
N THR A 191 18.92 -15.80 -17.40
CA THR A 191 18.14 -16.25 -18.56
C THR A 191 17.25 -15.12 -19.09
N ARG A 192 16.72 -15.30 -20.32
CA ARG A 192 15.67 -14.42 -20.86
C ARG A 192 14.43 -14.39 -19.94
N LEU A 193 14.11 -15.52 -19.31
CA LEU A 193 13.02 -15.69 -18.34
C LEU A 193 13.25 -14.86 -17.07
N GLY A 194 14.50 -14.84 -16.57
CA GLY A 194 14.91 -14.03 -15.42
C GLY A 194 14.90 -12.52 -15.68
N ARG A 195 15.10 -12.08 -16.93
CA ARG A 195 15.16 -10.65 -17.32
C ARG A 195 13.82 -10.00 -17.70
N ARG A 196 12.86 -10.74 -18.29
CA ARG A 196 11.64 -10.14 -18.89
C ARG A 196 10.31 -10.83 -18.52
N ASP A 197 10.31 -12.13 -18.22
CA ASP A 197 9.06 -12.89 -18.29
C ASP A 197 8.27 -12.99 -16.99
N LYS A 198 8.85 -12.78 -15.80
CA LYS A 198 8.03 -12.85 -14.57
C LYS A 198 6.91 -11.80 -14.58
N GLN A 199 7.19 -10.61 -15.10
CA GLN A 199 6.18 -9.56 -15.22
C GLN A 199 5.20 -9.87 -16.36
N ALA A 200 5.68 -10.25 -17.54
CA ALA A 200 4.81 -10.58 -18.68
C ALA A 200 3.93 -11.82 -18.43
N LEU A 201 4.45 -12.85 -17.76
CA LEU A 201 3.73 -14.06 -17.36
C LEU A 201 2.70 -13.75 -16.26
N ALA A 202 3.04 -12.89 -15.31
CA ALA A 202 2.08 -12.41 -14.31
C ALA A 202 0.94 -11.63 -14.98
N ASP A 203 1.26 -10.74 -15.93
CA ASP A 203 0.26 -9.98 -16.68
C ASP A 203 -0.62 -10.91 -17.55
N GLN A 204 -0.04 -11.94 -18.17
CA GLN A 204 -0.78 -12.95 -18.92
C GLN A 204 -1.74 -13.74 -18.02
N LYS A 205 -1.28 -14.18 -16.84
CA LYS A 205 -2.12 -14.89 -15.87
C LYS A 205 -3.24 -13.99 -15.34
N LYS A 206 -2.92 -12.73 -15.04
CA LYS A 206 -3.89 -11.71 -14.64
C LYS A 206 -4.98 -11.49 -15.69
N ALA A 207 -4.59 -11.40 -16.96
CA ALA A 207 -5.53 -11.21 -18.07
C ALA A 207 -6.59 -12.32 -18.18
N LYS A 208 -6.28 -13.55 -17.73
CA LYS A 208 -7.26 -14.67 -17.73
C LYS A 208 -8.44 -14.44 -16.78
N PHE A 209 -8.25 -13.63 -15.74
CA PHE A 209 -9.30 -13.35 -14.76
C PHE A 209 -10.13 -12.12 -15.12
N HIS A 210 -9.67 -11.29 -16.06
CA HIS A 210 -10.31 -10.03 -16.43
C HIS A 210 -11.77 -10.26 -16.81
N GLN A 211 -12.66 -9.54 -16.13
CA GLN A 211 -14.07 -9.48 -16.45
C GLN A 211 -14.36 -8.17 -17.21
N PRO A 212 -15.07 -8.23 -18.36
CA PRO A 212 -15.34 -7.06 -19.19
C PRO A 212 -16.25 -6.03 -18.51
N GLU A 213 -16.96 -6.42 -17.46
CA GLU A 213 -17.84 -5.56 -16.67
C GLU A 213 -17.08 -4.70 -15.65
N GLY A 214 -15.93 -5.17 -15.14
CA GLY A 214 -15.13 -4.41 -14.19
C GLY A 214 -14.17 -5.20 -13.31
N ASP A 215 -13.35 -4.44 -12.58
CA ASP A 215 -12.31 -4.95 -11.68
C ASP A 215 -12.91 -5.64 -10.44
N HIS A 216 -14.02 -5.14 -9.89
CA HIS A 216 -14.68 -5.79 -8.75
C HIS A 216 -15.12 -7.22 -9.09
N LEU A 217 -15.61 -7.44 -10.31
CA LEU A 217 -15.99 -8.77 -10.80
C LEU A 217 -14.76 -9.63 -11.14
N THR A 218 -13.66 -9.00 -11.55
CA THR A 218 -12.35 -9.66 -11.70
C THR A 218 -11.87 -10.20 -10.35
N LEU A 219 -11.97 -9.42 -9.27
CA LEU A 219 -11.63 -9.87 -7.92
C LEU A 219 -12.51 -11.04 -7.46
N LEU A 220 -13.82 -10.99 -7.75
CA LEU A 220 -14.74 -12.10 -7.50
C LEU A 220 -14.34 -13.36 -8.26
N SER A 221 -13.94 -13.23 -9.53
CA SER A 221 -13.48 -14.34 -10.37
C SER A 221 -12.21 -14.98 -9.81
N VAL A 222 -11.24 -14.18 -9.36
CA VAL A 222 -10.01 -14.68 -8.70
C VAL A 222 -10.34 -15.45 -7.43
N TYR A 223 -11.18 -14.90 -6.55
CA TYR A 223 -11.56 -15.56 -5.30
C TYR A 223 -12.33 -16.88 -5.55
N ASN A 224 -13.27 -16.87 -6.50
CA ASN A 224 -14.03 -18.07 -6.85
C ASN A 224 -13.14 -19.14 -7.50
N SER A 225 -12.19 -18.74 -8.34
CA SER A 225 -11.21 -19.66 -8.93
C SER A 225 -10.34 -20.32 -7.85
N TRP A 226 -9.88 -19.55 -6.85
CA TRP A 226 -9.13 -20.09 -5.72
C TRP A 226 -9.97 -21.05 -4.86
N LYS A 227 -11.24 -20.70 -4.59
CA LYS A 227 -12.19 -21.54 -3.87
C LYS A 227 -12.44 -22.87 -4.60
N ASN A 228 -12.64 -22.83 -5.92
CA ASN A 228 -12.86 -24.01 -6.75
C ASN A 228 -11.63 -24.93 -6.79
N ASN A 229 -10.43 -24.35 -6.67
CA ASN A 229 -9.17 -25.08 -6.53
C ASN A 229 -8.85 -25.43 -5.06
N LYS A 230 -9.88 -25.63 -4.24
CA LYS A 230 -9.78 -26.08 -2.83
C LYS A 230 -8.83 -25.24 -1.97
N PHE A 231 -8.75 -23.93 -2.23
CA PHE A 231 -7.88 -23.01 -1.50
C PHE A 231 -6.38 -23.36 -1.59
N SER A 232 -5.95 -23.98 -2.70
CA SER A 232 -4.59 -24.47 -2.94
C SER A 232 -3.53 -23.36 -2.92
N SER A 233 -2.45 -23.56 -2.14
CA SER A 233 -1.26 -22.68 -2.14
C SER A 233 -0.46 -22.76 -3.45
N PRO A 234 -0.20 -23.95 -4.02
CA PRO A 234 0.41 -24.06 -5.35
C PRO A 234 -0.34 -23.30 -6.43
N TRP A 235 -1.68 -23.36 -6.44
CA TRP A 235 -2.49 -22.62 -7.41
C TRP A 235 -2.28 -21.10 -7.33
N CYS A 236 -2.15 -20.55 -6.11
CA CYS A 236 -1.84 -19.14 -5.92
C CYS A 236 -0.47 -18.77 -6.50
N TYR A 237 0.53 -19.61 -6.28
CA TYR A 237 1.89 -19.41 -6.79
C TYR A 237 1.92 -19.40 -8.33
N GLU A 238 1.28 -20.37 -8.97
CA GLU A 238 1.20 -20.49 -10.44
C GLU A 238 0.44 -19.36 -11.13
N ASN A 239 -0.45 -18.68 -10.41
CA ASN A 239 -1.27 -17.58 -10.91
C ASN A 239 -0.82 -16.21 -10.38
N PHE A 240 0.34 -16.13 -9.73
CA PHE A 240 0.91 -14.89 -9.19
C PHE A 240 -0.02 -14.16 -8.21
N VAL A 241 -0.85 -14.92 -7.48
CA VAL A 241 -1.77 -14.38 -6.47
C VAL A 241 -1.19 -14.54 -5.08
N GLN A 242 -1.23 -13.48 -4.28
CA GLN A 242 -0.71 -13.51 -2.91
C GLN A 242 -1.65 -14.29 -1.98
N ILE A 243 -1.21 -15.46 -1.53
CA ILE A 243 -1.98 -16.34 -0.64
C ILE A 243 -2.35 -15.67 0.70
N ARG A 244 -1.44 -14.88 1.28
CA ARG A 244 -1.67 -14.17 2.55
C ARG A 244 -2.90 -13.26 2.46
N THR A 245 -3.02 -12.54 1.35
CA THR A 245 -4.15 -11.64 1.07
C THR A 245 -5.46 -12.39 0.86
N LEU A 246 -5.44 -13.51 0.13
CA LEU A 246 -6.63 -14.33 -0.08
C LEU A 246 -7.13 -15.02 1.21
N LYS A 247 -6.22 -15.51 2.05
CA LYS A 247 -6.56 -16.03 3.38
C LYS A 247 -7.20 -14.95 4.25
N ARG A 248 -6.61 -13.75 4.28
CA ARG A 248 -7.21 -12.60 4.99
C ARG A 248 -8.61 -12.28 4.46
N ALA A 249 -8.82 -12.28 3.14
CA ALA A 249 -10.13 -12.06 2.53
C ALA A 249 -11.15 -13.16 2.91
N GLN A 250 -10.71 -14.42 3.01
CA GLN A 250 -11.54 -15.53 3.48
C GLN A 250 -11.95 -15.35 4.95
N ASP A 251 -11.03 -14.92 5.81
CA ASP A 251 -11.31 -14.70 7.23
C ASP A 251 -12.27 -13.52 7.43
N VAL A 252 -12.06 -12.42 6.71
CA VAL A 252 -12.99 -11.27 6.71
C VAL A 252 -14.38 -11.71 6.23
N ARG A 253 -14.46 -12.52 5.16
CA ARG A 253 -15.74 -13.06 4.68
C ARG A 253 -16.44 -13.91 5.75
N LYS A 254 -15.71 -14.78 6.46
CA LYS A 254 -16.28 -15.59 7.55
C LYS A 254 -16.83 -14.71 8.67
N GLN A 255 -16.09 -13.67 9.05
CA GLN A 255 -16.56 -12.70 10.05
C GLN A 255 -17.83 -11.98 9.60
N MET A 256 -17.89 -11.52 8.35
CA MET A 256 -19.08 -10.89 7.78
C MET A 256 -20.29 -11.83 7.80
N LEU A 257 -20.11 -13.11 7.45
CA LEU A 257 -21.20 -14.10 7.51
C LEU A 257 -21.72 -14.29 8.94
N GLY A 258 -20.83 -14.33 9.94
CA GLY A 258 -21.24 -14.41 11.35
C GLY A 258 -22.01 -13.16 11.84
N ILE A 259 -21.67 -11.98 11.33
CA ILE A 259 -22.41 -10.74 11.61
C ILE A 259 -23.78 -10.78 10.92
N MET A 260 -23.85 -11.20 9.66
CA MET A 260 -25.10 -11.33 8.92
C MET A 260 -26.08 -12.28 9.62
N ASP A 261 -25.60 -13.43 10.07
CA ASP A 261 -26.40 -14.41 10.82
C ASP A 261 -26.94 -13.81 12.13
N ARG A 262 -26.08 -13.12 12.90
CA ARG A 262 -26.49 -12.42 14.13
C ARG A 262 -27.58 -11.36 13.88
N HIS A 263 -27.50 -10.66 12.75
CA HIS A 263 -28.48 -9.64 12.36
C HIS A 263 -29.64 -10.18 11.52
N LYS A 264 -29.75 -11.50 11.34
CA LYS A 264 -30.80 -12.17 10.53
C LYS A 264 -30.88 -11.64 9.10
N LEU A 265 -29.72 -11.42 8.48
CA LEU A 265 -29.60 -11.03 7.08
C LEU A 265 -29.37 -12.26 6.21
N ASP A 266 -30.30 -12.54 5.32
CA ASP A 266 -30.23 -13.70 4.43
C ASP A 266 -29.09 -13.59 3.41
N VAL A 267 -28.35 -14.69 3.24
CA VAL A 267 -27.28 -14.79 2.25
C VAL A 267 -27.85 -15.30 0.93
N VAL A 268 -28.16 -14.37 0.03
CA VAL A 268 -28.64 -14.67 -1.33
C VAL A 268 -27.52 -14.51 -2.37
N SER A 269 -27.56 -15.34 -3.42
CA SER A 269 -26.60 -15.29 -4.53
C SER A 269 -27.24 -14.74 -5.80
N SER A 270 -26.54 -13.88 -6.52
CA SER A 270 -26.95 -13.40 -7.85
C SER A 270 -26.66 -14.40 -8.97
N GLY A 271 -26.02 -15.54 -8.66
CA GLY A 271 -25.62 -16.54 -9.66
C GLY A 271 -24.72 -15.93 -10.73
N LYS A 272 -25.08 -16.14 -12.01
CA LYS A 272 -24.36 -15.58 -13.17
C LYS A 272 -24.77 -14.16 -13.54
N ASN A 273 -25.75 -13.55 -12.84
CA ASN A 273 -26.22 -12.22 -13.17
C ASN A 273 -25.28 -11.15 -12.59
N THR A 274 -24.32 -10.73 -13.41
CA THR A 274 -23.30 -9.71 -13.08
C THR A 274 -23.94 -8.32 -12.85
N ALA A 275 -25.05 -8.01 -13.52
CA ALA A 275 -25.73 -6.73 -13.39
C ALA A 275 -26.26 -6.47 -11.96
N ARG A 276 -26.72 -7.50 -11.24
CA ARG A 276 -27.12 -7.35 -9.83
C ARG A 276 -25.95 -6.96 -8.93
N VAL A 277 -24.76 -7.50 -9.20
CA VAL A 277 -23.53 -7.15 -8.45
C VAL A 277 -23.12 -5.72 -8.76
N GLN A 278 -23.13 -5.31 -10.03
CA GLN A 278 -22.83 -3.94 -10.43
C GLN A 278 -23.82 -2.93 -9.82
N LYS A 279 -25.12 -3.27 -9.77
CA LYS A 279 -26.15 -2.47 -9.09
C LYS A 279 -25.88 -2.34 -7.59
N ALA A 280 -25.51 -3.43 -6.92
CA ALA A 280 -25.15 -3.38 -5.50
C ALA A 280 -23.93 -2.49 -5.25
N ILE A 281 -22.87 -2.61 -6.06
CA ILE A 281 -21.69 -1.73 -5.99
C ILE A 281 -22.10 -0.28 -6.24
N CYS A 282 -22.94 -0.03 -7.24
CA CYS A 282 -23.46 1.29 -7.57
C CYS A 282 -24.22 1.93 -6.41
N SER A 283 -25.04 1.16 -5.69
CA SER A 283 -25.78 1.65 -4.53
C SER A 283 -24.90 2.09 -3.36
N GLY A 284 -23.71 1.50 -3.19
CA GLY A 284 -22.76 1.88 -2.14
C GLY A 284 -21.79 2.99 -2.57
N PHE A 285 -21.32 2.94 -3.81
CA PHE A 285 -20.28 3.82 -4.34
C PHE A 285 -20.81 4.91 -5.28
N PHE A 286 -22.09 5.26 -5.19
CA PHE A 286 -22.72 6.24 -6.08
C PHE A 286 -22.01 7.62 -6.11
N ARG A 287 -21.34 8.02 -5.01
CA ARG A 287 -20.52 9.24 -4.99
C ARG A 287 -19.26 9.14 -5.85
N ASN A 288 -18.70 7.94 -5.96
CA ASN A 288 -17.46 7.68 -6.68
C ASN A 288 -17.77 7.33 -8.15
N ALA A 289 -18.61 8.14 -8.79
CA ALA A 289 -18.97 7.99 -10.19
C ALA A 289 -18.13 8.93 -11.06
N ALA A 290 -17.75 8.46 -12.25
CA ALA A 290 -17.09 9.25 -13.27
C ALA A 290 -17.70 8.98 -14.66
N LYS A 291 -17.68 10.02 -15.49
CA LYS A 291 -18.14 9.97 -16.88
C LYS A 291 -16.99 10.28 -17.82
N LYS A 292 -16.89 9.53 -18.91
CA LYS A 292 -15.92 9.76 -19.97
C LYS A 292 -16.11 11.15 -20.57
N ASP A 293 -15.02 11.91 -20.60
CA ASP A 293 -14.98 13.21 -21.23
C ASP A 293 -14.64 13.05 -22.72
N PRO A 294 -15.31 13.78 -23.64
CA PRO A 294 -15.02 13.68 -25.07
C PRO A 294 -13.62 14.15 -25.48
N GLN A 295 -12.99 15.02 -24.68
CA GLN A 295 -11.68 15.59 -24.96
C GLN A 295 -10.59 14.96 -24.08
N GLU A 296 -10.86 14.80 -22.78
CA GLU A 296 -9.81 14.47 -21.81
C GLU A 296 -10.26 13.43 -20.75
N GLY A 297 -9.96 12.15 -21.01
CA GLY A 297 -10.07 11.09 -20.00
C GLY A 297 -11.50 10.93 -19.45
N TYR A 298 -11.63 11.09 -18.13
CA TYR A 298 -12.89 11.02 -17.40
C TYR A 298 -13.04 12.24 -16.48
N ARG A 299 -14.28 12.63 -16.18
CA ARG A 299 -14.59 13.59 -15.13
C ARG A 299 -15.40 12.96 -14.02
N THR A 300 -15.00 13.22 -12.78
CA THR A 300 -15.80 12.83 -11.61
C THR A 300 -17.10 13.62 -11.57
N ILE A 301 -18.21 12.98 -11.18
CA ILE A 301 -19.51 13.66 -11.19
C ILE A 301 -19.64 14.67 -10.04
N VAL A 302 -19.01 14.40 -8.90
CA VAL A 302 -19.10 15.24 -7.71
C VAL A 302 -18.24 16.49 -7.85
N ASP A 303 -16.95 16.32 -8.16
CA ASP A 303 -15.98 17.41 -8.12
C ASP A 303 -15.56 17.92 -9.51
N SER A 304 -16.05 17.29 -10.59
CA SER A 304 -15.66 17.61 -11.98
C SER A 304 -14.14 17.54 -12.26
N GLN A 305 -13.42 16.78 -11.43
CA GLN A 305 -11.97 16.56 -11.55
C GLN A 305 -11.66 15.64 -12.72
N VAL A 306 -10.56 15.92 -13.42
CA VAL A 306 -10.09 15.11 -14.54
C VAL A 306 -9.29 13.92 -14.01
N VAL A 307 -9.79 12.72 -14.29
CA VAL A 307 -9.23 11.46 -13.81
C VAL A 307 -9.09 10.47 -14.95
N TYR A 308 -8.22 9.47 -14.79
CA TYR A 308 -7.96 8.45 -15.80
C TYR A 308 -8.13 7.06 -15.22
N ILE A 309 -8.47 6.07 -16.05
CA ILE A 309 -8.45 4.66 -15.61
C ILE A 309 -6.99 4.26 -15.39
N HIS A 310 -6.68 3.66 -14.23
CA HIS A 310 -5.33 3.18 -13.96
C HIS A 310 -4.92 2.07 -14.95
N PRO A 311 -3.67 2.05 -15.46
CA PRO A 311 -3.22 1.03 -16.43
C PRO A 311 -3.35 -0.42 -15.96
N SER A 312 -3.41 -0.65 -14.65
CA SER A 312 -3.61 -1.99 -14.08
C SER A 312 -5.06 -2.49 -14.16
N SER A 313 -6.04 -1.65 -14.49
CA SER A 313 -7.45 -2.02 -14.57
C SER A 313 -7.74 -2.89 -15.79
N ALA A 314 -8.66 -3.85 -15.66
CA ALA A 314 -9.18 -4.63 -16.77
C ALA A 314 -9.92 -3.76 -17.80
N LEU A 315 -10.41 -2.58 -17.40
CA LEU A 315 -11.16 -1.66 -18.25
C LEU A 315 -10.29 -0.63 -19.00
N PHE A 316 -8.97 -0.66 -18.81
CA PHE A 316 -8.05 0.34 -19.39
C PHE A 316 -8.18 0.49 -20.91
N ASN A 317 -8.34 -0.63 -21.63
CA ASN A 317 -8.48 -0.63 -23.10
C ASN A 317 -9.92 -0.42 -23.59
N ARG A 318 -10.94 -0.80 -22.79
CA ARG A 318 -12.35 -0.74 -23.21
C ARG A 318 -12.94 0.67 -23.05
N GLN A 319 -12.55 1.37 -21.99
CA GLN A 319 -12.94 2.75 -21.69
C GLN A 319 -14.46 3.03 -21.84
N PRO A 320 -15.32 2.40 -21.02
CA PRO A 320 -16.76 2.61 -21.05
C PRO A 320 -17.18 4.03 -20.64
N ASP A 321 -18.32 4.52 -21.13
CA ASP A 321 -18.73 5.93 -20.93
C ASP A 321 -19.01 6.30 -19.48
N TRP A 322 -19.50 5.36 -18.67
CA TRP A 322 -19.85 5.57 -17.28
C TRP A 322 -19.23 4.49 -16.41
N VAL A 323 -18.54 4.95 -15.37
CA VAL A 323 -17.83 4.07 -14.43
C VAL A 323 -18.04 4.49 -12.99
N ILE A 324 -17.90 3.52 -12.12
CA ILE A 324 -17.67 3.73 -10.69
C ILE A 324 -16.27 3.25 -10.35
N TYR A 325 -15.60 3.95 -9.45
CA TYR A 325 -14.28 3.63 -8.95
C TYR A 325 -14.30 3.40 -7.44
N HIS A 326 -13.35 2.61 -6.93
CA HIS A 326 -13.23 2.39 -5.49
C HIS A 326 -12.49 3.54 -4.82
N GLU A 327 -11.35 3.92 -5.39
CA GLU A 327 -10.47 4.96 -4.86
C GLU A 327 -9.77 5.74 -5.97
N LEU A 328 -9.30 6.94 -5.62
CA LEU A 328 -8.45 7.77 -6.46
C LEU A 328 -7.04 7.74 -5.92
N VAL A 329 -6.06 7.62 -6.82
CA VAL A 329 -4.64 7.66 -6.50
C VAL A 329 -4.01 8.79 -7.27
N MET A 330 -3.42 9.74 -6.53
CA MET A 330 -2.65 10.81 -7.12
C MET A 330 -1.21 10.34 -7.37
N THR A 331 -0.76 10.52 -8.61
CA THR A 331 0.64 10.37 -9.03
C THR A 331 1.04 11.58 -9.87
N THR A 332 1.63 11.39 -11.05
CA THR A 332 1.76 12.45 -12.07
C THR A 332 0.41 12.83 -12.67
N LYS A 333 -0.54 11.89 -12.68
CA LYS A 333 -1.95 12.10 -13.00
C LYS A 333 -2.82 11.45 -11.92
N GLU A 334 -4.08 11.86 -11.84
CA GLU A 334 -5.06 11.23 -10.96
C GLU A 334 -5.66 10.00 -11.64
N TYR A 335 -5.49 8.84 -11.00
CA TYR A 335 -5.95 7.57 -11.52
C TYR A 335 -7.04 6.96 -10.64
N MET A 336 -8.10 6.47 -11.28
CA MET A 336 -9.13 5.64 -10.66
C MET A 336 -8.64 4.20 -10.56
N ARG A 337 -8.73 3.61 -9.36
CA ARG A 337 -8.51 2.17 -9.12
C ARG A 337 -9.82 1.42 -8.88
N GLU A 338 -9.78 0.13 -9.19
CA GLU A 338 -10.90 -0.83 -9.14
C GLU A 338 -12.16 -0.27 -9.81
N VAL A 339 -12.10 -0.17 -11.13
CA VAL A 339 -13.13 0.48 -11.94
C VAL A 339 -14.18 -0.54 -12.39
N THR A 340 -15.45 -0.15 -12.41
CA THR A 340 -16.55 -0.99 -12.89
C THR A 340 -17.50 -0.19 -13.75
N ALA A 341 -17.88 -0.74 -14.91
CA ALA A 341 -18.81 -0.11 -15.83
C ALA A 341 -20.22 -0.13 -15.24
N ILE A 342 -20.97 0.96 -15.44
CA ILE A 342 -22.34 1.09 -14.92
C ILE A 342 -23.29 1.73 -15.94
N ASP A 343 -24.58 1.47 -15.80
CA ASP A 343 -25.62 2.26 -16.47
C ASP A 343 -25.96 3.49 -15.61
N PRO A 344 -25.92 4.73 -16.15
CA PRO A 344 -26.25 5.94 -15.41
C PRO A 344 -27.67 5.94 -14.83
N LYS A 345 -28.61 5.14 -15.36
CA LYS A 345 -29.95 4.97 -14.78
C LYS A 345 -29.91 4.48 -13.34
N TRP A 346 -28.94 3.63 -13.01
CA TRP A 346 -28.80 3.07 -11.66
C TRP A 346 -28.41 4.13 -10.63
N LEU A 347 -27.63 5.14 -11.02
CA LEU A 347 -27.26 6.25 -10.13
C LEU A 347 -28.49 7.05 -9.71
N VAL A 348 -29.41 7.31 -10.65
CA VAL A 348 -30.66 8.02 -10.38
C VAL A 348 -31.64 7.14 -9.59
N GLU A 349 -31.69 5.83 -9.88
CA GLU A 349 -32.51 4.84 -9.17
C GLU A 349 -32.10 4.72 -7.68
N PHE A 350 -30.80 4.56 -7.41
CA PHE A 350 -30.30 4.30 -6.05
C PHE A 350 -30.02 5.56 -5.24
N ALA A 351 -29.71 6.69 -5.89
CA ALA A 351 -29.43 7.95 -5.23
C ALA A 351 -30.21 9.13 -5.84
N PRO A 352 -31.57 9.10 -5.83
CA PRO A 352 -32.41 10.13 -6.46
C PRO A 352 -32.30 11.51 -5.78
N LYS A 353 -31.85 11.55 -4.52
CA LYS A 353 -31.56 12.80 -3.80
C LYS A 353 -30.27 13.47 -4.30
N PHE A 354 -29.35 12.68 -4.85
CA PHE A 354 -28.04 13.15 -5.27
C PHE A 354 -27.97 13.35 -6.79
N PHE A 355 -28.56 12.45 -7.57
CA PHE A 355 -28.57 12.51 -9.03
C PHE A 355 -29.98 12.69 -9.59
N LYS A 356 -30.08 13.50 -10.65
CA LYS A 356 -31.30 13.68 -11.44
C LYS A 356 -30.92 13.73 -12.90
N PHE A 357 -31.76 13.15 -13.76
CA PHE A 357 -31.62 13.36 -15.19
C PHE A 357 -31.86 14.82 -15.53
N SER A 358 -31.01 15.38 -16.38
CA SER A 358 -31.24 16.70 -16.95
C SER A 358 -32.43 16.64 -17.90
N ASP A 359 -33.32 17.62 -17.81
CA ASP A 359 -34.41 17.80 -18.77
C ASP A 359 -33.82 18.01 -20.17
N PRO A 360 -34.13 17.13 -21.16
CA PRO A 360 -33.58 17.23 -22.51
C PRO A 360 -34.00 18.51 -23.24
N THR A 361 -35.06 19.19 -22.78
CA THR A 361 -35.53 20.46 -23.36
C THR A 361 -34.79 21.69 -22.84
N ARG A 362 -34.00 21.56 -21.76
CA ARG A 362 -33.31 22.69 -21.11
C ARG A 362 -31.80 22.48 -21.09
N LEU A 363 -31.06 23.39 -21.72
CA LEU A 363 -29.59 23.39 -21.64
C LEU A 363 -29.11 23.64 -20.20
N SER A 364 -28.25 22.76 -19.68
CA SER A 364 -27.60 22.93 -18.38
C SER A 364 -26.68 24.15 -18.38
N LYS A 365 -26.46 24.77 -17.20
CA LYS A 365 -25.55 25.92 -17.07
C LYS A 365 -24.14 25.61 -17.61
N GLN A 366 -23.64 24.41 -17.33
CA GLN A 366 -22.35 23.94 -17.83
C GLN A 366 -22.34 23.81 -19.35
N LYS A 367 -23.39 23.24 -19.96
CA LYS A 367 -23.49 23.10 -21.43
C LYS A 367 -23.62 24.46 -22.12
N LYS A 368 -24.23 25.46 -21.48
CA LYS A 368 -24.24 26.85 -21.98
C LYS A 368 -22.87 27.52 -21.96
N GLN A 369 -21.97 27.10 -21.09
CA GLN A 369 -20.62 27.67 -20.95
C GLN A 369 -19.59 26.97 -21.84
N GLN A 370 -19.92 25.81 -22.43
CA GLN A 370 -19.04 25.12 -23.36
C GLN A 370 -18.87 25.93 -24.66
N LYS A 371 -17.62 26.07 -25.09
CA LYS A 371 -17.26 26.69 -26.37
C LYS A 371 -16.76 25.58 -27.29
N ILE A 372 -17.24 25.59 -28.53
CA ILE A 372 -16.73 24.71 -29.59
C ILE A 372 -15.58 25.42 -30.30
N GLU A 373 -14.51 24.67 -30.59
CA GLU A 373 -13.42 25.11 -31.44
C GLU A 373 -13.39 24.25 -32.70
N PRO A 374 -13.02 24.80 -33.86
CA PRO A 374 -12.89 24.03 -35.08
C PRO A 374 -11.74 23.02 -34.97
N LEU A 375 -11.78 21.99 -35.81
CA LEU A 375 -10.73 20.97 -35.87
C LEU A 375 -9.38 21.62 -36.17
N TYR A 376 -8.33 21.10 -35.52
CA TYR A 376 -6.97 21.59 -35.72
C TYR A 376 -6.52 21.35 -37.16
N ASN A 377 -6.10 22.41 -37.84
CA ASN A 377 -5.49 22.37 -39.17
C ASN A 377 -4.02 22.80 -39.06
N LYS A 378 -3.09 21.89 -39.38
CA LYS A 378 -1.64 22.14 -39.29
C LYS A 378 -1.17 23.30 -40.18
N TYR A 379 -1.91 23.58 -41.27
CA TYR A 379 -1.53 24.58 -42.27
C TYR A 379 -2.09 25.98 -42.00
N GLU A 380 -2.98 26.12 -41.02
CA GLU A 380 -3.58 27.40 -40.65
C GLU A 380 -3.14 27.83 -39.26
N GLU A 381 -2.86 29.12 -39.10
CA GLU A 381 -2.56 29.66 -37.78
C GLU A 381 -3.77 29.53 -36.84
N PRO A 382 -3.56 29.15 -35.57
CA PRO A 382 -4.63 29.06 -34.58
C PRO A 382 -5.45 30.35 -34.52
N ASN A 383 -6.77 30.24 -34.58
CA ASN A 383 -7.71 31.38 -34.55
C ASN A 383 -7.65 32.34 -35.75
N ALA A 384 -6.95 32.03 -36.85
CA ALA A 384 -6.95 32.86 -38.05
C ALA A 384 -8.35 32.97 -38.70
N TRP A 385 -9.16 31.93 -38.57
CA TRP A 385 -10.56 31.88 -39.01
C TRP A 385 -11.49 32.86 -38.28
N ARG A 386 -11.07 33.44 -37.14
CA ARG A 386 -11.91 34.38 -36.40
C ARG A 386 -12.00 35.72 -37.14
N ILE A 387 -13.21 36.16 -37.45
CA ILE A 387 -13.49 37.45 -38.12
C ILE A 387 -12.85 38.63 -37.36
N SER A 388 -12.82 38.58 -36.03
CA SER A 388 -12.16 39.59 -35.19
C SER A 388 -10.66 39.75 -35.45
N ARG A 389 -10.00 38.72 -35.97
CA ARG A 389 -8.57 38.72 -36.31
C ARG A 389 -8.34 39.14 -37.76
N ALA A 390 -9.28 38.86 -38.66
CA ALA A 390 -9.25 39.29 -40.06
C ALA A 390 -9.23 40.83 -40.21
N PHE A 391 -10.02 41.55 -39.40
CA PHE A 391 -10.06 43.02 -39.41
C PHE A 391 -8.75 43.70 -38.95
N ARG A 392 -7.92 43.02 -38.13
CA ARG A 392 -6.62 43.58 -37.69
C ARG A 392 -5.58 43.64 -38.81
N LYS A 393 -5.69 42.83 -39.88
CA LYS A 393 -4.76 42.87 -41.00
C LYS A 393 -4.94 44.10 -41.90
N PHE A 394 -6.10 44.74 -41.87
CA PHE A 394 -6.44 45.89 -42.73
C PHE A 394 -6.29 47.26 -42.05
N HIS A 395 -5.83 47.31 -40.80
CA HIS A 395 -5.55 48.55 -40.07
C HIS A 395 -4.08 48.61 -39.67
N THR A 396 -3.18 48.51 -40.65
CA THR A 396 -1.85 49.11 -40.53
C THR A 396 -2.06 50.63 -40.55
N LYS A 397 -1.96 51.27 -39.39
CA LYS A 397 -1.86 52.73 -39.31
C LYS A 397 -0.66 53.16 -40.16
N VAL A 398 -0.92 53.80 -41.29
CA VAL A 398 0.08 54.61 -41.98
C VAL A 398 0.30 55.83 -41.08
N THR A 399 1.33 55.77 -40.24
CA THR A 399 1.91 56.96 -39.63
C THR A 399 2.67 57.70 -40.73
N PHE A 400 2.15 58.87 -41.11
CA PHE A 400 2.84 59.87 -41.91
C PHE A 400 3.94 60.54 -41.10
#